data_AF-A0A2S7PHJ7-F1
#
_entry.id   AF-A0A2S7PHJ7-F1
#
_cell.length_a   1.000
_cell.length_b   1.000
_cell.length_c   1.000
_cell.angle_alpha   90.00
_cell.angle_beta   90.00
_cell.angle_gamma   90.00
#
_symmetry.space_group_name_H-M   'P 1'
#
loop_
_entity.id
_entity.type
_entity.pdbx_description
1 polymer ?
#
loop_
_entity_poly.entity_id
_entity_poly.type
_entity_poly.pdbx_seq_one_letter_code
_entity_poly.pdbx_strand_id
1 'polypeptide(L)'
;MSQSTTPQPTTTTETTAPIPGIRPSPLDGRPTTSTGIRSLDSILAGHAGLALGTSLLLEENGTTDFGGTLLKYYAAEGILQEHHIHILGMHQGWGRELPGQGAAEKSSSAKKDAESKDDKMKIAWRYERLGEFGAAARERNAVQSSTNASGTPAIFCHDFDLSKRLITPSSAQMHFIPTILRPDFEFRDIDESKTQSPYTPFIQHLITQLSRTPPTTIHRIIIPSLLSPAFYPPHASQPHHLLPFLHSLRALLRQNAHRLTLMITLPLPLHPRTTALTKWIELLSDGVLELAPFPSIPLPPKPSPTSSGNSATQEEPPQGMLKIHRLPIYHEKGGGGGGYSGDDLAFSLSRRKGLVIKPYSLPPIEDDEGGESKGGGIEVDGKGGKATKVDIEF
;
A
#
# COMPACT_ATOMS: atom_id res chain seq x y z
N MET A 1 -14.40 -62.75 34.84
CA MET A 1 -14.55 -61.28 34.90
C MET A 1 -13.22 -60.68 34.50
N SER A 2 -13.09 -60.29 33.24
CA SER A 2 -11.85 -59.74 32.68
C SER A 2 -12.22 -58.37 32.10
N GLN A 3 -11.79 -57.30 32.76
CA GLN A 3 -12.08 -55.92 32.34
C GLN A 3 -11.16 -55.55 31.17
N SER A 4 -11.76 -55.14 30.05
CA SER A 4 -11.06 -54.54 28.91
C SER A 4 -10.90 -53.05 29.15
N THR A 5 -9.66 -52.58 29.26
CA THR A 5 -9.34 -51.15 29.32
C THR A 5 -9.21 -50.60 27.90
N THR A 6 -10.16 -49.76 27.47
CA THR A 6 -10.10 -49.04 26.19
C THR A 6 -9.17 -47.82 26.34
N PRO A 7 -8.22 -47.57 25.42
CA PRO A 7 -7.39 -46.37 25.49
C PRO A 7 -8.18 -45.15 24.98
N GLN A 8 -8.19 -44.09 25.80
CA GLN A 8 -8.70 -42.76 25.46
C GLN A 8 -7.78 -42.11 24.41
N PRO A 9 -8.31 -41.46 23.37
CA PRO A 9 -7.49 -40.67 22.44
C PRO A 9 -7.08 -39.35 23.12
N THR A 10 -5.79 -39.19 23.35
CA THR A 10 -5.19 -37.89 23.68
C THR A 10 -5.22 -37.01 22.42
N THR A 11 -6.16 -36.06 22.36
CA THR A 11 -6.09 -34.93 21.42
C THR A 11 -4.95 -34.02 21.85
N THR A 12 -3.76 -34.25 21.31
CA THR A 12 -2.67 -33.27 21.28
C THR A 12 -3.09 -32.14 20.34
N THR A 13 -3.59 -31.04 20.90
CA THR A 13 -3.66 -29.78 20.17
C THR A 13 -2.24 -29.28 19.99
N GLU A 14 -1.61 -29.62 18.86
CA GLU A 14 -0.37 -28.98 18.42
C GLU A 14 -0.66 -27.50 18.15
N THR A 15 -0.33 -26.65 19.12
CA THR A 15 -0.36 -25.20 18.96
C THR A 15 0.73 -24.82 17.96
N THR A 16 0.40 -24.80 16.66
CA THR A 16 1.32 -24.35 15.61
C THR A 16 1.76 -22.93 15.93
N ALA A 17 3.07 -22.71 16.08
CA ALA A 17 3.61 -21.39 16.36
C ALA A 17 3.18 -20.40 15.25
N PRO A 18 2.82 -19.15 15.59
CA PRO A 18 2.40 -18.17 14.61
C PRO A 18 3.54 -17.88 13.62
N ILE A 19 3.25 -17.93 12.32
CA ILE A 19 4.22 -17.55 11.28
C ILE A 19 4.46 -16.03 11.39
N PRO A 20 5.71 -15.57 11.51
CA PRO A 20 6.04 -14.15 11.55
C PRO A 20 5.43 -13.38 10.38
N GLY A 21 4.96 -12.16 10.61
CA GLY A 21 4.43 -11.29 9.56
C GLY A 21 3.11 -11.74 8.91
N ILE A 22 2.49 -12.82 9.41
CA ILE A 22 1.18 -13.31 8.96
C ILE A 22 0.14 -13.07 10.04
N ARG A 23 -1.00 -12.49 9.65
CA ARG A 23 -2.18 -12.38 10.51
C ARG A 23 -3.46 -12.77 9.78
N PRO A 24 -4.47 -13.29 10.49
CA PRO A 24 -5.81 -13.43 9.94
C PRO A 24 -6.39 -12.07 9.56
N SER A 25 -7.05 -12.01 8.41
CA SER A 25 -7.78 -10.83 7.98
C SER A 25 -8.91 -10.52 8.96
N PRO A 26 -9.10 -9.25 9.35
CA PRO A 26 -10.24 -8.85 10.19
C PRO A 26 -11.60 -9.07 9.51
N LEU A 27 -11.64 -9.14 8.18
CA LEU A 27 -12.89 -9.25 7.41
C LEU A 27 -13.39 -10.70 7.31
N ASP A 28 -12.50 -11.63 7.01
CA ASP A 28 -12.88 -13.03 6.73
C ASP A 28 -11.86 -14.08 7.19
N GLY A 29 -10.88 -13.71 8.02
CA GLY A 29 -9.95 -14.64 8.66
C GLY A 29 -8.85 -15.21 7.76
N ARG A 30 -8.85 -14.93 6.44
CA ARG A 30 -7.79 -15.41 5.53
C ARG A 30 -6.41 -14.87 5.93
N PRO A 31 -5.31 -15.60 5.68
CA PRO A 31 -4.00 -15.10 6.03
C PRO A 31 -3.61 -13.90 5.16
N THR A 32 -3.07 -12.87 5.82
CA THR A 32 -2.63 -11.61 5.22
C THR A 32 -1.23 -11.29 5.69
N THR A 33 -0.49 -10.54 4.88
CA THR A 33 0.83 -10.00 5.24
C THR A 33 0.90 -8.52 4.95
N SER A 34 1.75 -7.79 5.67
CA SER A 34 1.90 -6.35 5.46
C SER A 34 2.59 -6.05 4.13
N THR A 35 2.22 -4.95 3.49
CA THR A 35 2.96 -4.36 2.38
C THR A 35 4.22 -3.60 2.82
N GLY A 36 4.51 -3.55 4.12
CA GLY A 36 5.54 -2.68 4.72
C GLY A 36 5.10 -1.22 4.87
N ILE A 37 3.82 -0.94 4.60
CA ILE A 37 3.24 0.42 4.61
C ILE A 37 1.85 0.34 5.23
N ARG A 38 1.73 0.81 6.48
CA ARG A 38 0.47 0.72 7.26
C ARG A 38 -0.72 1.39 6.56
N SER A 39 -0.47 2.53 5.91
CA SER A 39 -1.51 3.28 5.20
C SER A 39 -2.03 2.52 3.98
N LEU A 40 -1.14 1.85 3.23
CA LEU A 40 -1.51 0.97 2.12
C LEU A 40 -2.26 -0.27 2.62
N ASP A 41 -1.78 -0.92 3.68
CA ASP A 41 -2.45 -2.08 4.27
C ASP A 41 -3.91 -1.76 4.64
N SER A 42 -4.16 -0.55 5.17
CA SER A 42 -5.50 -0.13 5.60
C SER A 42 -6.52 0.00 4.45
N ILE A 43 -6.05 0.32 3.23
CA ILE A 43 -6.93 0.52 2.06
C ILE A 43 -7.18 -0.75 1.25
N LEU A 44 -6.56 -1.88 1.62
CA LEU A 44 -6.73 -3.17 0.93
C LEU A 44 -8.04 -3.87 1.34
N ALA A 45 -9.18 -3.27 0.98
CA ALA A 45 -10.54 -3.82 1.14
C ALA A 45 -10.88 -4.32 2.56
N GLY A 46 -10.37 -3.66 3.61
CA GLY A 46 -10.61 -4.07 5.00
C GLY A 46 -9.83 -5.32 5.44
N HIS A 47 -9.02 -5.92 4.55
CA HIS A 47 -8.15 -7.03 4.92
C HIS A 47 -6.96 -6.59 5.79
N ALA A 48 -6.70 -5.28 5.87
CA ALA A 48 -5.63 -4.68 6.66
C ALA A 48 -4.26 -5.28 6.31
N GLY A 49 -3.99 -5.47 5.02
CA GLY A 49 -2.81 -6.17 4.53
C GLY A 49 -3.08 -6.82 3.18
N LEU A 50 -2.01 -7.25 2.52
CA LEU A 50 -2.11 -8.02 1.29
C LEU A 50 -2.44 -9.47 1.63
N ALA A 51 -3.57 -9.96 1.14
CA ALA A 51 -3.95 -11.35 1.34
C ALA A 51 -2.99 -12.30 0.62
N LEU A 52 -2.64 -13.40 1.28
CA LEU A 52 -1.84 -14.45 0.63
C LEU A 52 -2.61 -15.05 -0.56
N GLY A 53 -1.86 -15.49 -1.56
CA GLY A 53 -2.38 -15.98 -2.83
C GLY A 53 -2.86 -14.89 -3.79
N THR A 54 -2.56 -13.62 -3.52
CA THR A 54 -2.99 -12.49 -4.35
C THR A 54 -1.82 -11.64 -4.88
N SER A 55 -2.12 -10.87 -5.92
CA SER A 55 -1.21 -9.94 -6.58
C SER A 55 -1.70 -8.49 -6.50
N LEU A 56 -0.76 -7.55 -6.42
CA LEU A 56 -1.03 -6.12 -6.47
C LEU A 56 -0.17 -5.46 -7.55
N LEU A 57 -0.84 -4.86 -8.54
CA LEU A 57 -0.23 -4.05 -9.59
C LEU A 57 -0.26 -2.58 -9.18
N LEU A 58 0.90 -1.94 -9.21
CA LEU A 58 1.10 -0.52 -8.97
C LEU A 58 1.47 0.16 -10.30
N GLU A 59 0.51 0.85 -10.88
CA GLU A 59 0.71 1.67 -12.06
C GLU A 59 1.22 3.04 -11.62
N GLU A 60 2.22 3.59 -12.30
CA GLU A 60 2.73 4.93 -11.97
C GLU A 60 2.73 5.83 -13.21
N ASN A 61 2.16 7.02 -13.07
CA ASN A 61 2.22 8.07 -14.08
C ASN A 61 3.42 9.00 -13.81
N GLY A 62 3.93 9.63 -14.86
CA GLY A 62 5.11 10.52 -14.76
C GLY A 62 6.44 9.76 -14.66
N THR A 63 7.50 10.51 -14.36
CA THR A 63 8.89 10.02 -14.39
C THR A 63 9.48 9.75 -13.00
N THR A 64 8.65 9.79 -11.96
CA THR A 64 9.06 9.46 -10.59
C THR A 64 9.14 7.95 -10.38
N ASP A 65 9.64 7.54 -9.22
CA ASP A 65 9.73 6.13 -8.82
C ASP A 65 9.14 5.90 -7.42
N PHE A 66 7.92 6.39 -7.20
CA PHE A 66 7.19 6.12 -5.96
C PHE A 66 6.87 4.64 -5.86
N GLY A 67 6.42 4.01 -6.95
CA GLY A 67 6.12 2.59 -7.04
C GLY A 67 7.34 1.72 -6.68
N GLY A 68 8.53 2.04 -7.18
CA GLY A 68 9.77 1.36 -6.78
C GLY A 68 10.06 1.50 -5.29
N THR A 69 9.76 2.67 -4.70
CA THR A 69 9.85 2.87 -3.25
C THR A 69 8.86 1.98 -2.48
N LEU A 70 7.62 1.83 -2.95
CA LEU A 70 6.63 0.91 -2.36
C LEU A 70 7.14 -0.55 -2.38
N LEU A 71 7.73 -0.99 -3.50
CA LEU A 71 8.33 -2.32 -3.60
C LEU A 71 9.52 -2.52 -2.64
N LYS A 72 10.30 -1.46 -2.38
CA LYS A 72 11.39 -1.50 -1.39
C LYS A 72 10.86 -1.66 0.04
N TYR A 73 9.76 -1.00 0.42
CA TYR A 73 9.11 -1.26 1.70
C TYR A 73 8.61 -2.70 1.82
N TYR A 74 7.97 -3.20 0.76
CA TYR A 74 7.49 -4.58 0.71
C TYR A 74 8.61 -5.62 0.83
N ALA A 75 9.76 -5.36 0.21
CA ALA A 75 10.96 -6.18 0.37
C ALA A 75 11.54 -6.08 1.79
N ALA A 76 11.68 -4.86 2.33
CA ALA A 76 12.24 -4.65 3.66
C ALA A 76 11.40 -5.33 4.75
N GLU A 77 10.07 -5.25 4.66
CA GLU A 77 9.15 -5.97 5.55
C GLU A 77 9.32 -7.49 5.40
N GLY A 78 9.49 -7.99 4.18
CA GLY A 78 9.80 -9.40 3.96
C GLY A 78 11.07 -9.88 4.66
N ILE A 79 12.14 -9.08 4.65
CA ILE A 79 13.41 -9.44 5.30
C ILE A 79 13.24 -9.48 6.82
N LEU A 80 12.58 -8.47 7.40
CA LEU A 80 12.37 -8.39 8.85
C LEU A 80 11.47 -9.51 9.37
N GLN A 81 10.57 -10.04 8.53
CA GLN A 81 9.70 -11.17 8.86
C GLN A 81 10.29 -12.53 8.43
N GLU A 82 11.54 -12.57 7.94
CA GLU A 82 12.20 -13.79 7.47
C GLU A 82 11.50 -14.49 6.29
N HIS A 83 10.79 -13.73 5.46
CA HIS A 83 10.18 -14.22 4.22
C HIS A 83 11.22 -14.36 3.10
N HIS A 84 11.00 -15.30 2.19
CA HIS A 84 11.82 -15.46 0.99
C HIS A 84 11.38 -14.46 -0.08
N ILE A 85 12.33 -13.71 -0.64
CA ILE A 85 12.07 -12.65 -1.60
C ILE A 85 12.61 -13.05 -2.96
N HIS A 86 11.79 -12.92 -4.00
CA HIS A 86 12.13 -13.24 -5.39
C HIS A 86 11.92 -12.02 -6.27
N ILE A 87 13.01 -11.49 -6.84
CA ILE A 87 13.02 -10.24 -7.58
C ILE A 87 13.36 -10.52 -9.04
N LEU A 88 12.53 -10.05 -9.95
CA LEU A 88 12.75 -10.14 -11.40
C LEU A 88 13.37 -8.85 -11.94
N GLY A 89 14.42 -8.98 -12.76
CA GLY A 89 14.98 -7.90 -13.58
C GLY A 89 15.91 -6.93 -12.86
N MET A 90 16.04 -7.01 -11.54
CA MET A 90 16.98 -6.17 -10.76
C MET A 90 18.31 -6.86 -10.48
N HIS A 91 19.35 -6.05 -10.29
CA HIS A 91 20.65 -6.49 -9.81
C HIS A 91 20.71 -6.49 -8.27
N GLN A 92 21.70 -7.18 -7.69
CA GLN A 92 21.84 -7.31 -6.24
C GLN A 92 21.99 -5.98 -5.48
N GLY A 93 22.49 -4.93 -6.15
CA GLY A 93 22.62 -3.58 -5.59
C GLY A 93 21.29 -2.97 -5.17
N TRP A 94 20.18 -3.31 -5.87
CA TRP A 94 18.83 -2.87 -5.49
C TRP A 94 18.46 -3.27 -4.06
N GLY A 95 18.88 -4.46 -3.60
CA GLY A 95 18.63 -4.93 -2.24
C GLY A 95 19.41 -4.18 -1.15
N ARG A 96 20.45 -3.41 -1.52
CA ARG A 96 21.21 -2.56 -0.59
C ARG A 96 20.53 -1.21 -0.34
N GLU A 97 19.53 -0.87 -1.15
CA GLU A 97 18.81 0.40 -1.08
C GLU A 97 17.54 0.32 -0.22
N LEU A 98 17.29 -0.83 0.41
CA LEU A 98 16.08 -1.04 1.20
C LEU A 98 16.04 -0.12 2.43
N PRO A 99 14.87 0.45 2.77
CA PRO A 99 14.74 1.38 3.87
C PRO A 99 15.02 0.70 5.21
N GLY A 100 15.75 1.39 6.09
CA GLY A 100 16.03 0.89 7.44
C GLY A 100 14.85 1.06 8.38
N GLN A 101 14.84 0.33 9.49
CA GLN A 101 13.80 0.47 10.51
C GLN A 101 13.82 1.89 11.13
N GLY A 102 12.65 2.51 11.19
CA GLY A 102 12.43 3.78 11.88
C GLY A 102 12.67 3.63 13.38
N ALA A 103 13.02 4.72 14.04
CA ALA A 103 13.00 4.72 15.50
C ALA A 103 11.53 4.55 15.92
N ALA A 104 11.22 3.55 16.74
CA ALA A 104 9.92 3.50 17.41
C ALA A 104 9.81 4.82 18.18
N GLU A 105 8.96 5.73 17.73
CA GLU A 105 8.56 6.83 18.59
C GLU A 105 7.90 6.16 19.79
N LYS A 106 8.65 6.10 20.91
CA LYS A 106 8.05 5.82 22.21
C LYS A 106 6.86 6.78 22.29
N SER A 107 5.66 6.22 22.33
CA SER A 107 4.39 6.93 22.54
C SER A 107 4.45 7.67 23.88
N SER A 108 5.18 8.79 23.87
CA SER A 108 5.38 9.69 24.99
C SER A 108 4.34 10.82 24.99
N SER A 109 3.46 10.85 23.97
CA SER A 109 2.26 11.70 23.94
C SER A 109 1.21 11.28 24.96
N ALA A 110 1.16 10.01 25.40
CA ALA A 110 0.20 9.57 26.41
C ALA A 110 0.51 10.04 27.85
N LYS A 111 1.68 10.65 28.10
CA LYS A 111 2.07 11.13 29.45
C LYS A 111 2.08 12.64 29.62
N LYS A 112 1.83 13.44 28.58
CA LYS A 112 1.79 14.91 28.67
C LYS A 112 0.39 15.53 28.59
N ASP A 113 -0.63 14.77 28.21
CA ASP A 113 -2.01 15.26 28.09
C ASP A 113 -2.88 15.04 29.35
N ALA A 114 -2.30 14.55 30.44
CA ALA A 114 -3.02 14.30 31.71
C ALA A 114 -3.02 15.49 32.68
N GLU A 115 -2.25 16.56 32.43
CA GLU A 115 -2.12 17.70 33.37
C GLU A 115 -2.78 19.01 32.92
N SER A 116 -3.47 19.07 31.76
CA SER A 116 -4.06 20.32 31.25
C SER A 116 -5.55 20.26 30.89
N LYS A 117 -6.28 19.20 31.29
CA LYS A 117 -7.69 18.99 30.94
C LYS A 117 -8.64 19.15 32.13
N ASP A 118 -8.65 20.31 32.77
CA ASP A 118 -9.72 20.61 33.74
C ASP A 118 -10.53 21.88 33.47
N ASP A 119 -10.39 22.54 32.30
CA ASP A 119 -11.18 23.77 32.11
C ASP A 119 -11.60 24.19 30.69
N LYS A 120 -12.04 23.27 29.81
CA LYS A 120 -12.80 23.72 28.62
C LYS A 120 -13.68 22.66 27.94
N MET A 121 -14.95 23.02 27.77
CA MET A 121 -15.93 22.55 26.78
C MET A 121 -16.54 21.13 26.95
N LYS A 122 -17.58 21.02 27.80
CA LYS A 122 -18.47 19.84 27.91
C LYS A 122 -19.43 19.63 26.72
N ILE A 123 -19.43 20.50 25.70
CA ILE A 123 -20.36 20.43 24.56
C ILE A 123 -19.75 19.71 23.35
N ALA A 124 -18.44 19.82 23.12
CA ALA A 124 -17.76 19.15 21.99
C ALA A 124 -17.78 17.62 22.08
N TRP A 125 -17.85 17.07 23.30
CA TRP A 125 -17.84 15.62 23.53
C TRP A 125 -19.11 14.90 23.06
N ARG A 126 -20.23 15.62 22.92
CA ARG A 126 -21.51 15.01 22.50
C ARG A 126 -21.63 14.78 20.99
N TYR A 127 -20.84 15.48 20.17
CA TYR A 127 -20.84 15.28 18.71
C TYR A 127 -19.70 14.39 18.22
N GLU A 128 -18.64 14.21 19.01
CA GLU A 128 -17.59 13.21 18.73
C GLU A 128 -18.18 11.80 18.62
N ARG A 129 -19.17 11.47 19.47
CA ARG A 129 -19.82 10.14 19.45
C ARG A 129 -20.82 9.91 18.29
N LEU A 130 -21.06 10.90 17.43
CA LEU A 130 -22.00 10.76 16.30
C LEU A 130 -21.29 10.70 14.93
N GLY A 131 -20.01 11.10 14.84
CA GLY A 131 -19.18 10.98 13.63
C GLY A 131 -18.32 9.72 13.55
N GLU A 132 -18.36 8.87 14.58
CA GLU A 132 -17.37 7.79 14.80
C GLU A 132 -17.72 6.44 14.14
N PHE A 133 -18.56 6.42 13.11
CA PHE A 133 -18.86 5.20 12.36
C PHE A 133 -17.68 4.72 11.48
N GLY A 134 -16.65 5.56 11.27
CA GLY A 134 -15.43 5.20 10.51
C GLY A 134 -14.14 5.01 11.35
N ALA A 135 -14.09 5.54 12.58
CA ALA A 135 -12.87 5.53 13.41
C ALA A 135 -12.78 4.36 14.40
N ALA A 136 -13.88 3.63 14.63
CA ALA A 136 -13.92 2.42 15.47
C ALA A 136 -13.11 1.21 14.92
N ALA A 137 -12.40 1.37 13.79
CA ALA A 137 -11.42 0.41 13.28
C ALA A 137 -9.97 0.71 13.73
N ARG A 138 -9.67 1.94 14.19
CA ARG A 138 -8.34 2.31 14.69
C ARG A 138 -8.09 1.85 16.12
N GLU A 139 -9.10 1.83 16.99
CA GLU A 139 -8.90 1.49 18.42
C GLU A 139 -9.22 0.04 18.82
N ARG A 140 -9.94 -0.73 18.00
CA ARG A 140 -10.12 -2.18 18.27
C ARG A 140 -8.84 -3.00 18.08
N ASN A 141 -7.77 -2.42 17.52
CA ASN A 141 -6.48 -3.08 17.32
C ASN A 141 -5.55 -3.06 18.55
N ALA A 142 -5.94 -2.45 19.68
CA ALA A 142 -5.11 -2.38 20.90
C ALA A 142 -5.62 -3.24 22.07
N VAL A 143 -6.81 -3.85 21.99
CA VAL A 143 -7.39 -4.62 23.11
C VAL A 143 -7.95 -5.96 22.63
N GLN A 144 -7.05 -6.88 22.28
CA GLN A 144 -7.24 -8.32 22.41
C GLN A 144 -5.87 -9.02 22.36
N SER A 145 -5.00 -8.65 23.30
CA SER A 145 -3.90 -9.51 23.73
C SER A 145 -4.00 -9.66 25.24
N SER A 146 -4.94 -10.49 25.67
CA SER A 146 -5.04 -10.97 27.04
C SER A 146 -4.78 -12.47 27.04
N THR A 147 -3.53 -12.85 26.80
CA THR A 147 -2.94 -14.07 27.35
C THR A 147 -1.50 -13.77 27.74
N ASN A 148 -1.23 -13.94 29.03
CA ASN A 148 0.07 -13.79 29.67
C ASN A 148 1.11 -14.72 29.03
N ALA A 149 1.85 -14.22 28.03
CA ALA A 149 3.12 -14.79 27.62
C ALA A 149 4.15 -13.67 27.57
N SER A 150 5.21 -13.83 28.35
CA SER A 150 6.37 -12.95 28.49
C SER A 150 7.25 -12.91 27.23
N GLY A 151 6.65 -12.61 26.08
CA GLY A 151 7.31 -12.39 24.80
C GLY A 151 6.97 -11.02 24.23
N THR A 152 7.90 -10.40 23.53
CA THR A 152 7.64 -9.20 22.73
C THR A 152 6.49 -9.47 21.75
N PRO A 153 5.49 -8.58 21.64
CA PRO A 153 4.37 -8.79 20.71
C PRO A 153 4.90 -8.93 19.27
N ALA A 154 4.42 -9.93 18.54
CA ALA A 154 4.79 -10.14 17.14
C ALA A 154 4.37 -8.91 16.31
N ILE A 155 5.36 -8.22 15.72
CA ILE A 155 5.13 -7.00 14.94
C ILE A 155 4.59 -7.40 13.56
N PHE A 156 3.42 -6.91 13.17
CA PHE A 156 2.84 -7.21 11.85
C PHE A 156 3.41 -6.37 10.70
N CYS A 157 3.72 -5.10 10.99
CA CYS A 157 4.27 -4.13 10.06
C CYS A 157 5.26 -3.27 10.83
N HIS A 158 6.45 -3.10 10.29
CA HIS A 158 7.47 -2.23 10.85
C HIS A 158 7.29 -0.81 10.33
N ASP A 159 7.79 0.16 11.09
CA ASP A 159 7.93 1.54 10.61
C ASP A 159 9.34 1.69 10.02
N PHE A 160 9.44 2.42 8.91
CA PHE A 160 10.64 2.49 8.10
C PHE A 160 11.05 3.94 7.84
N ASP A 161 12.35 4.18 7.81
CA ASP A 161 12.97 5.49 7.61
C ASP A 161 13.88 5.45 6.37
N LEU A 162 13.53 6.23 5.35
CA LEU A 162 14.25 6.30 4.06
C LEU A 162 15.62 6.97 4.20
N SER A 163 15.87 7.70 5.28
CA SER A 163 17.21 8.24 5.58
C SER A 163 18.19 7.15 6.04
N LYS A 164 17.67 5.97 6.41
CA LYS A 164 18.46 4.82 6.83
C LYS A 164 18.45 3.75 5.74
N ARG A 165 19.37 2.78 5.88
CA ARG A 165 19.40 1.57 5.07
C ARG A 165 19.26 0.36 5.96
N LEU A 166 18.51 -0.63 5.49
CA LEU A 166 18.35 -1.88 6.20
C LEU A 166 19.67 -2.64 6.19
N ILE A 167 20.10 -3.08 7.37
CA ILE A 167 21.21 -4.02 7.49
C ILE A 167 20.61 -5.41 7.29
N THR A 168 20.76 -5.93 6.08
CA THR A 168 20.24 -7.25 5.72
C THR A 168 21.01 -8.33 6.48
N PRO A 169 20.33 -9.20 7.28
CA PRO A 169 21.00 -10.29 7.97
C PRO A 169 21.57 -11.29 6.95
N SER A 170 22.65 -11.99 7.30
CA SER A 170 23.27 -13.00 6.43
C SER A 170 22.33 -14.17 6.10
N SER A 171 21.30 -14.40 6.92
CA SER A 171 20.26 -15.41 6.70
C SER A 171 19.17 -14.97 5.70
N ALA A 172 19.11 -13.69 5.31
CA ALA A 172 18.05 -13.18 4.44
C ALA A 172 18.06 -13.88 3.08
N GLN A 173 16.92 -14.48 2.71
CA GLN A 173 16.76 -15.19 1.45
C GLN A 173 16.23 -14.25 0.38
N MET A 174 17.14 -13.55 -0.31
CA MET A 174 16.81 -12.66 -1.43
C MET A 174 17.42 -13.19 -2.72
N HIS A 175 16.56 -13.51 -3.68
CA HIS A 175 16.96 -14.07 -4.97
C HIS A 175 16.69 -13.06 -6.09
N PHE A 176 17.75 -12.68 -6.81
CA PHE A 176 17.70 -11.78 -7.95
C PHE A 176 17.81 -12.59 -9.24
N ILE A 177 16.80 -12.49 -10.10
CA ILE A 177 16.73 -13.24 -11.35
C ILE A 177 16.78 -12.22 -12.50
N PRO A 178 17.86 -12.19 -13.30
CA PRO A 178 17.96 -11.27 -14.42
C PRO A 178 17.04 -11.69 -15.57
N THR A 179 16.50 -10.69 -16.25
CA THR A 179 15.68 -10.81 -17.47
C THR A 179 16.52 -10.77 -18.74
N ILE A 180 17.72 -10.17 -18.66
CA ILE A 180 18.71 -10.14 -19.73
C ILE A 180 19.88 -11.01 -19.25
N LEU A 181 19.98 -12.22 -19.79
CA LEU A 181 21.08 -13.13 -19.45
C LEU A 181 22.38 -12.75 -20.16
N ARG A 182 22.30 -12.04 -21.29
CA ARG A 182 23.41 -11.44 -22.06
C ARG A 182 22.87 -10.24 -22.87
N PRO A 183 23.58 -9.10 -22.93
CA PRO A 183 23.36 -8.17 -24.03
C PRO A 183 23.83 -8.90 -25.29
N ASP A 184 22.94 -9.21 -26.22
CA ASP A 184 23.39 -9.55 -27.56
C ASP A 184 24.01 -8.29 -28.15
N PHE A 185 25.34 -8.20 -28.06
CA PHE A 185 26.13 -7.23 -28.82
C PHE A 185 26.20 -7.64 -30.31
N GLU A 186 25.62 -8.78 -30.67
CA GLU A 186 25.42 -9.17 -32.05
C GLU A 186 24.14 -8.51 -32.59
N PHE A 187 24.31 -7.52 -33.47
CA PHE A 187 23.27 -7.06 -34.40
C PHE A 187 22.97 -8.20 -35.39
N ARG A 188 22.23 -9.22 -34.94
CA ARG A 188 21.68 -10.26 -35.80
C ARG A 188 20.18 -10.09 -35.86
N ASP A 189 19.62 -10.33 -37.05
CA ASP A 189 18.17 -10.43 -37.22
C ASP A 189 17.67 -11.53 -36.28
N ILE A 190 16.91 -11.13 -35.26
CA ILE A 190 16.35 -12.04 -34.26
C ILE A 190 15.32 -12.90 -34.99
N ASP A 191 15.61 -14.19 -35.15
CA ASP A 191 14.64 -15.17 -35.62
C ASP A 191 13.53 -15.30 -34.56
N GLU A 192 12.40 -14.62 -34.78
CA GLU A 192 11.25 -14.61 -33.87
C GLU A 192 10.79 -16.03 -33.51
N SER A 193 10.97 -17.00 -34.42
CA SER A 193 10.57 -18.40 -34.21
C SER A 193 11.44 -19.16 -33.19
N LYS A 194 12.63 -18.64 -32.86
CA LYS A 194 13.57 -19.24 -31.89
C LYS A 194 13.73 -18.45 -30.61
N THR A 195 13.03 -17.33 -30.47
CA THR A 195 13.21 -16.43 -29.31
C THR A 195 12.52 -17.02 -28.09
N GLN A 196 13.31 -17.48 -27.12
CA GLN A 196 12.78 -18.01 -25.85
C GLN A 196 12.18 -16.87 -25.02
N SER A 197 11.04 -17.14 -24.37
CA SER A 197 10.43 -16.18 -23.46
C SER A 197 11.41 -15.78 -22.33
N PRO A 198 11.66 -14.48 -22.12
CA PRO A 198 12.59 -13.98 -21.10
C PRO A 198 12.12 -14.28 -19.68
N TYR A 199 10.87 -14.69 -19.51
CA TYR A 199 10.25 -14.97 -18.22
C TYR A 199 10.38 -16.44 -17.79
N THR A 200 10.72 -17.34 -18.72
CA THR A 200 10.78 -18.80 -18.45
C THR A 200 11.71 -19.15 -17.28
N PRO A 201 12.95 -18.62 -17.21
CA PRO A 201 13.85 -18.95 -16.10
C PRO A 201 13.31 -18.54 -14.73
N PHE A 202 12.59 -17.42 -14.68
CA PHE A 202 12.00 -16.93 -13.43
C PHE A 202 10.87 -17.83 -12.94
N ILE A 203 9.98 -18.27 -13.84
CA ILE A 203 8.92 -19.22 -13.48
C ILE A 203 9.52 -20.54 -12.98
N GLN A 204 10.54 -21.06 -13.66
CA GLN A 204 11.24 -22.28 -13.23
C GLN A 204 11.90 -22.12 -11.86
N HIS A 205 12.52 -20.97 -11.60
CA HIS A 205 13.07 -20.64 -10.29
C HIS A 205 11.99 -20.64 -9.20
N LEU A 206 10.84 -19.98 -9.44
CA LEU A 206 9.74 -19.93 -8.47
C LEU A 206 9.21 -21.34 -8.14
N ILE A 207 8.96 -22.16 -9.16
CA ILE A 207 8.51 -23.56 -8.99
C ILE A 207 9.53 -24.36 -8.17
N THR A 208 10.83 -24.16 -8.43
CA THR A 208 11.91 -24.85 -7.73
C THR A 208 12.01 -24.41 -6.26
N GLN A 209 11.89 -23.11 -5.97
CA GLN A 209 11.95 -22.61 -4.59
C GLN A 209 10.73 -23.05 -3.77
N LEU A 210 9.53 -22.99 -4.35
CA LEU A 210 8.29 -23.38 -3.67
C LEU A 210 8.24 -24.87 -3.34
N SER A 211 8.83 -25.73 -4.19
CA SER A 211 8.91 -27.17 -3.96
C SER A 211 9.98 -27.57 -2.93
N ARG A 212 11.04 -26.77 -2.75
CA ARG A 212 12.14 -27.06 -1.81
C ARG A 212 11.90 -26.55 -0.41
N THR A 213 11.00 -25.60 -0.22
CA THR A 213 10.80 -24.91 1.06
C THR A 213 9.54 -25.42 1.78
N PRO A 214 9.56 -25.51 3.13
CA PRO A 214 8.42 -25.97 3.91
C PRO A 214 7.15 -25.12 3.66
N PRO A 215 5.93 -25.69 3.77
CA PRO A 215 4.67 -24.94 3.57
C PRO A 215 4.49 -23.70 4.47
N THR A 216 5.23 -23.63 5.57
CA THR A 216 5.23 -22.49 6.51
C THR A 216 6.09 -21.31 6.05
N THR A 217 6.96 -21.50 5.04
CA THR A 217 7.82 -20.43 4.52
C THR A 217 7.02 -19.52 3.58
N ILE A 218 6.97 -18.23 3.90
CA ILE A 218 6.29 -17.22 3.10
C ILE A 218 7.21 -16.68 2.00
N HIS A 219 6.65 -16.48 0.81
CA HIS A 219 7.33 -16.00 -0.38
C HIS A 219 6.70 -14.71 -0.88
N ARG A 220 7.55 -13.72 -1.17
CA ARG A 220 7.18 -12.44 -1.77
C ARG A 220 7.84 -12.31 -3.13
N ILE A 221 7.02 -12.25 -4.18
CA ILE A 221 7.47 -11.97 -5.53
C ILE A 221 7.41 -10.45 -5.76
N ILE A 222 8.48 -9.90 -6.32
CA ILE A 222 8.65 -8.48 -6.59
C ILE A 222 9.08 -8.31 -8.04
N ILE A 223 8.33 -7.52 -8.80
CA ILE A 223 8.64 -7.21 -10.20
C ILE A 223 8.67 -5.69 -10.38
N PRO A 224 9.84 -5.05 -10.18
CA PRO A 224 10.00 -3.62 -10.40
C PRO A 224 9.99 -3.28 -11.88
N SER A 225 9.39 -2.14 -12.21
CA SER A 225 9.30 -1.52 -13.54
C SER A 225 9.11 -2.55 -14.67
N LEU A 226 8.04 -3.36 -14.59
CA LEU A 226 7.70 -4.38 -15.59
C LEU A 226 7.71 -3.75 -16.99
N LEU A 227 8.37 -4.43 -17.94
CA LEU A 227 8.57 -3.97 -19.33
C LEU A 227 9.37 -2.67 -19.50
N SER A 228 10.13 -2.25 -18.49
CA SER A 228 11.09 -1.16 -18.66
C SER A 228 12.22 -1.57 -19.62
N PRO A 229 12.53 -0.78 -20.67
CA PRO A 229 13.63 -1.06 -21.59
C PRO A 229 15.01 -1.12 -20.92
N ALA A 230 15.15 -0.58 -19.70
CA ALA A 230 16.38 -0.67 -18.93
C ALA A 230 16.68 -2.10 -18.45
N PHE A 231 15.66 -2.93 -18.29
CA PHE A 231 15.78 -4.26 -17.67
C PHE A 231 15.23 -5.38 -18.57
N TYR A 232 14.34 -5.08 -19.51
CA TYR A 232 13.67 -6.09 -20.33
C TYR A 232 14.14 -5.99 -21.79
N PRO A 233 14.36 -7.15 -22.47
CA PRO A 233 14.64 -7.13 -23.90
C PRO A 233 13.40 -6.65 -24.70
N PRO A 234 13.57 -6.11 -25.92
CA PRO A 234 12.47 -5.55 -26.71
C PRO A 234 11.28 -6.51 -26.94
N HIS A 235 11.57 -7.80 -27.14
CA HIS A 235 10.56 -8.83 -27.36
C HIS A 235 9.76 -9.18 -26.09
N ALA A 236 10.18 -8.74 -24.89
CA ALA A 236 9.49 -9.06 -23.63
C ALA A 236 8.04 -8.53 -23.55
N SER A 237 7.72 -7.48 -24.30
CA SER A 237 6.39 -6.88 -24.40
C SER A 237 5.43 -7.65 -25.30
N GLN A 238 5.93 -8.63 -26.05
CA GLN A 238 5.10 -9.42 -26.96
C GLN A 238 4.04 -10.22 -26.17
N PRO A 239 2.75 -10.17 -26.56
CA PRO A 239 1.67 -10.82 -25.80
C PRO A 239 1.89 -12.33 -25.58
N HIS A 240 2.47 -13.03 -26.56
CA HIS A 240 2.73 -14.47 -26.47
C HIS A 240 3.83 -14.83 -25.46
N HIS A 241 4.62 -13.86 -24.98
CA HIS A 241 5.55 -14.04 -23.88
C HIS A 241 4.97 -13.53 -22.55
N LEU A 242 4.41 -12.32 -22.55
CA LEU A 242 3.95 -11.66 -21.33
C LEU A 242 2.67 -12.26 -20.75
N LEU A 243 1.66 -12.56 -21.58
CA LEU A 243 0.37 -13.03 -21.08
C LEU A 243 0.48 -14.43 -20.47
N PRO A 244 1.16 -15.42 -21.09
CA PRO A 244 1.39 -16.70 -20.45
C PRO A 244 2.22 -16.58 -19.17
N PHE A 245 3.16 -15.62 -19.10
CA PHE A 245 3.93 -15.35 -17.90
C PHE A 245 3.05 -14.87 -16.74
N LEU A 246 2.26 -13.81 -16.94
CA LEU A 246 1.35 -13.28 -15.91
C LEU A 246 0.28 -14.31 -15.51
N HIS A 247 -0.25 -15.05 -16.49
CA HIS A 247 -1.17 -16.14 -16.23
C HIS A 247 -0.52 -17.25 -15.37
N SER A 248 0.75 -17.59 -15.64
CA SER A 248 1.50 -18.57 -14.84
C SER A 248 1.74 -18.07 -13.42
N LEU A 249 2.06 -16.79 -13.23
CA LEU A 249 2.18 -16.20 -11.89
C LEU A 249 0.86 -16.26 -11.13
N ARG A 250 -0.26 -15.91 -11.78
CA ARG A 250 -1.59 -16.03 -11.20
C ARG A 250 -1.90 -17.47 -10.81
N ALA A 251 -1.57 -18.44 -11.65
CA ALA A 251 -1.73 -19.87 -11.34
C ALA A 251 -0.89 -20.28 -10.11
N LEU A 252 0.38 -19.86 -10.05
CA LEU A 252 1.26 -20.13 -8.89
C LEU A 252 0.71 -19.52 -7.59
N LEU A 253 0.18 -18.30 -7.66
CA LEU A 253 -0.45 -17.64 -6.51
C LEU A 253 -1.67 -18.41 -6.00
N ARG A 254 -2.51 -18.92 -6.90
CA ARG A 254 -3.69 -19.72 -6.52
C ARG A 254 -3.32 -21.11 -5.99
N GLN A 255 -2.31 -21.76 -6.57
CA GLN A 255 -1.82 -23.06 -6.09
C GLN A 255 -1.13 -22.95 -4.72
N ASN A 256 -0.51 -21.81 -4.42
CA ASN A 256 0.23 -21.55 -3.18
C ASN A 256 -0.43 -20.45 -2.33
N ALA A 257 -1.76 -20.46 -2.26
CA ALA A 257 -2.55 -19.36 -1.71
C ALA A 257 -2.30 -19.06 -0.22
N HIS A 258 -1.68 -19.97 0.53
CA HIS A 258 -1.37 -19.80 1.94
C HIS A 258 0.04 -19.26 2.22
N ARG A 259 0.87 -19.04 1.18
CA ARG A 259 2.28 -18.70 1.38
C ARG A 259 2.92 -17.81 0.31
N LEU A 260 2.22 -17.43 -0.75
CA LEU A 260 2.78 -16.66 -1.86
C LEU A 260 2.05 -15.33 -2.07
N THR A 261 2.77 -14.25 -2.30
CA THR A 261 2.22 -12.92 -2.65
C THR A 261 3.06 -12.24 -3.72
N LEU A 262 2.46 -11.33 -4.48
CA LEU A 262 3.11 -10.67 -5.62
C LEU A 262 2.84 -9.16 -5.62
N MET A 263 3.88 -8.35 -5.78
CA MET A 263 3.76 -6.93 -6.10
C MET A 263 4.54 -6.59 -7.37
N ILE A 264 3.88 -5.86 -8.27
CA ILE A 264 4.41 -5.45 -9.59
C ILE A 264 4.27 -3.94 -9.70
N THR A 265 5.24 -3.27 -10.32
CA THR A 265 5.07 -1.88 -10.76
C THR A 265 5.13 -1.76 -12.28
N LEU A 266 4.28 -0.92 -12.88
CA LEU A 266 4.21 -0.68 -14.32
C LEU A 266 4.30 0.84 -14.63
N PRO A 267 5.30 1.30 -15.39
CA PRO A 267 5.40 2.70 -15.78
C PRO A 267 4.40 3.03 -16.90
N LEU A 268 3.35 3.80 -16.57
CA LEU A 268 2.29 4.17 -17.52
C LEU A 268 2.74 5.08 -18.68
N PRO A 269 3.77 5.95 -18.56
CA PRO A 269 4.25 6.69 -19.72
C PRO A 269 4.77 5.80 -20.85
N LEU A 270 5.26 4.60 -20.52
CA LEU A 270 5.73 3.61 -21.48
C LEU A 270 4.63 2.62 -21.88
N HIS A 271 3.73 2.29 -20.93
CA HIS A 271 2.65 1.33 -21.13
C HIS A 271 1.29 1.91 -20.72
N PRO A 272 0.72 2.86 -21.49
CA PRO A 272 -0.51 3.55 -21.11
C PRO A 272 -1.69 2.59 -20.92
N ARG A 273 -2.56 2.92 -19.97
CA ARG A 273 -3.78 2.13 -19.67
C ARG A 273 -4.76 2.01 -20.84
N THR A 274 -4.64 2.88 -21.85
CA THR A 274 -5.43 2.84 -23.08
C THR A 274 -5.00 1.71 -24.01
N THR A 275 -3.83 1.10 -23.80
CA THR A 275 -3.36 -0.02 -24.61
C THR A 275 -4.03 -1.33 -24.18
N ALA A 276 -4.27 -2.21 -25.16
CA ALA A 276 -4.83 -3.53 -24.88
C ALA A 276 -3.92 -4.37 -23.99
N LEU A 277 -2.59 -4.23 -24.16
CA LEU A 277 -1.61 -4.95 -23.36
C LEU A 277 -1.76 -4.60 -21.87
N THR A 278 -1.75 -3.31 -21.51
CA THR A 278 -1.92 -2.88 -20.12
C THR A 278 -3.25 -3.35 -19.55
N LYS A 279 -4.34 -3.30 -20.32
CA LYS A 279 -5.64 -3.84 -19.90
C LYS A 279 -5.59 -5.33 -19.58
N TRP A 280 -4.87 -6.13 -20.37
CA TRP A 280 -4.66 -7.54 -20.03
C TRP A 280 -3.81 -7.73 -18.76
N ILE A 281 -2.80 -6.90 -18.52
CA ILE A 281 -2.02 -6.91 -17.27
C ILE A 281 -2.95 -6.60 -16.07
N GLU A 282 -3.79 -5.57 -16.17
CA GLU A 282 -4.79 -5.20 -15.15
C GLU A 282 -5.77 -6.35 -14.86
N LEU A 283 -6.26 -7.03 -15.91
CA LEU A 283 -7.22 -8.13 -15.78
C LEU A 283 -6.62 -9.36 -15.10
N LEU A 284 -5.36 -9.68 -15.39
CA LEU A 284 -4.65 -10.81 -14.80
C LEU A 284 -4.19 -10.53 -13.35
N SER A 285 -4.17 -9.26 -12.94
CA SER A 285 -3.82 -8.83 -11.58
C SER A 285 -5.04 -8.81 -10.65
N ASP A 286 -4.85 -9.12 -9.37
CA ASP A 286 -5.96 -9.18 -8.41
C ASP A 286 -6.33 -7.80 -7.86
N GLY A 287 -5.32 -6.96 -7.62
CA GLY A 287 -5.46 -5.54 -7.30
C GLY A 287 -4.70 -4.67 -8.29
N VAL A 288 -5.22 -3.47 -8.54
CA VAL A 288 -4.67 -2.46 -9.44
C VAL A 288 -4.83 -1.09 -8.79
N LEU A 289 -3.71 -0.45 -8.48
CA LEU A 289 -3.63 0.92 -7.95
C LEU A 289 -2.82 1.78 -8.91
N GLU A 290 -3.21 3.04 -9.07
CA GLU A 290 -2.49 4.03 -9.88
C GLU A 290 -1.96 5.14 -8.98
N LEU A 291 -0.63 5.31 -8.98
CA LEU A 291 0.06 6.46 -8.44
C LEU A 291 0.08 7.55 -9.53
N ALA A 292 -0.55 8.69 -9.25
CA ALA A 292 -0.55 9.87 -10.09
C ALA A 292 0.15 11.03 -9.38
N PRO A 293 1.50 11.08 -9.41
CA PRO A 293 2.29 12.20 -8.90
C PRO A 293 1.80 13.53 -9.46
N PHE A 294 1.76 14.56 -8.61
CA PHE A 294 1.56 15.91 -9.09
C PHE A 294 2.78 16.36 -9.88
N PRO A 295 2.60 17.21 -10.91
CA PRO A 295 3.71 17.87 -11.55
C PRO A 295 4.55 18.56 -10.47
N SER A 296 5.85 18.30 -10.46
CA SER A 296 6.79 19.06 -9.64
C SER A 296 6.80 20.49 -10.17
N ILE A 297 5.86 21.32 -9.72
CA ILE A 297 5.97 22.75 -9.86
C ILE A 297 7.14 23.11 -8.94
N PRO A 298 8.25 23.67 -9.45
CA PRO A 298 9.25 24.27 -8.59
C PRO A 298 8.61 25.51 -7.96
N LEU A 299 7.77 25.29 -6.94
CA LEU A 299 7.36 26.36 -6.05
C LEU A 299 8.65 26.80 -5.35
N PRO A 300 8.99 28.10 -5.36
CA PRO A 300 10.05 28.59 -4.50
C PRO A 300 9.75 28.12 -3.07
N PRO A 301 10.78 27.74 -2.29
CA PRO A 301 10.56 27.32 -0.91
C PRO A 301 9.77 28.43 -0.22
N LYS A 302 8.50 28.15 0.14
CA LYS A 302 7.74 29.07 0.98
C LYS A 302 8.61 29.30 2.22
N PRO A 303 9.02 30.55 2.52
CA PRO A 303 9.76 30.82 3.73
C PRO A 303 8.92 30.26 4.89
N SER A 304 9.55 29.43 5.71
CA SER A 304 8.96 28.97 6.96
C SER A 304 8.39 30.18 7.68
N PRO A 305 7.07 30.27 7.94
CA PRO A 305 6.56 31.40 8.70
C PRO A 305 7.22 31.34 10.08
N THR A 306 7.96 32.39 10.38
CA THR A 306 8.58 32.63 11.66
C THR A 306 7.48 32.66 12.72
N SER A 307 7.56 31.72 13.66
CA SER A 307 7.11 31.85 15.05
C SER A 307 5.88 32.73 15.29
N SER A 308 4.68 32.16 15.13
CA SER A 308 3.54 32.55 15.97
C SER A 308 2.48 31.44 16.00
N GLY A 309 2.27 30.88 17.20
CA GLY A 309 1.04 30.21 17.61
C GLY A 309 0.70 28.85 16.98
N ASN A 310 1.01 27.79 17.73
CA ASN A 310 0.55 26.39 17.60
C ASN A 310 1.42 25.47 16.73
N SER A 311 2.27 24.71 17.43
CA SER A 311 2.96 23.51 16.95
C SER A 311 2.02 22.31 16.72
N ALA A 312 0.90 22.52 16.01
CA ALA A 312 0.17 21.42 15.42
C ALA A 312 1.03 20.91 14.26
N THR A 313 1.40 19.63 14.30
CA THR A 313 2.22 18.91 13.32
C THR A 313 2.00 19.42 11.90
N GLN A 314 2.97 20.18 11.35
CA GLN A 314 2.97 20.52 9.92
C GLN A 314 2.97 19.20 9.13
N GLU A 315 1.85 18.94 8.48
CA GLU A 315 1.67 17.77 7.64
C GLU A 315 2.30 18.05 6.28
N GLU A 316 3.04 17.09 5.74
CA GLU A 316 3.69 17.27 4.45
C GLU A 316 2.63 17.37 3.35
N PRO A 317 2.75 18.31 2.40
CA PRO A 317 1.78 18.44 1.32
C PRO A 317 1.72 17.14 0.51
N PRO A 318 0.54 16.78 -0.01
CA PRO A 318 0.39 15.61 -0.87
C PRO A 318 1.26 15.77 -2.12
N GLN A 319 1.96 14.70 -2.50
CA GLN A 319 2.85 14.65 -3.66
C GLN A 319 2.20 14.03 -4.89
N GLY A 320 1.03 13.42 -4.73
CA GLY A 320 0.22 12.89 -5.82
C GLY A 320 -1.06 12.25 -5.33
N MET A 321 -1.89 11.88 -6.30
CA MET A 321 -3.13 11.13 -6.08
C MET A 321 -2.88 9.63 -6.15
N LEU A 322 -3.60 8.87 -5.33
CA LEU A 322 -3.69 7.42 -5.43
C LEU A 322 -5.09 7.05 -5.91
N LYS A 323 -5.20 6.41 -7.07
CA LYS A 323 -6.48 5.90 -7.57
C LYS A 323 -6.54 4.40 -7.37
N ILE A 324 -7.68 3.93 -6.86
CA ILE A 324 -7.95 2.51 -6.69
C ILE A 324 -8.81 2.05 -7.88
N HIS A 325 -8.24 1.25 -8.77
CA HIS A 325 -8.99 0.67 -9.91
C HIS A 325 -9.56 -0.70 -9.57
N ARG A 326 -8.81 -1.48 -8.79
CA ARG A 326 -9.20 -2.82 -8.36
C ARG A 326 -8.54 -3.14 -7.03
N LEU A 327 -9.28 -3.78 -6.14
CA LEU A 327 -8.81 -4.32 -4.86
C LEU A 327 -8.85 -5.84 -4.89
N PRO A 328 -7.79 -6.53 -4.41
CA PRO A 328 -7.75 -7.98 -4.33
C PRO A 328 -8.97 -8.54 -3.58
N ILE A 329 -9.50 -9.66 -4.03
CA ILE A 329 -10.64 -10.40 -3.45
C ILE A 329 -11.98 -9.67 -3.56
N TYR A 330 -12.05 -8.39 -3.19
CA TYR A 330 -13.28 -7.60 -3.19
C TYR A 330 -13.94 -7.56 -4.56
N HIS A 331 -13.20 -7.18 -5.61
CA HIS A 331 -13.74 -7.09 -6.96
C HIS A 331 -14.00 -8.46 -7.59
N GLU A 332 -13.24 -9.49 -7.21
CA GLU A 332 -13.49 -10.87 -7.68
C GLU A 332 -14.80 -11.44 -7.11
N LYS A 333 -15.23 -11.00 -5.93
CA LYS A 333 -16.51 -11.37 -5.30
C LYS A 333 -17.70 -10.54 -5.80
N GLY A 334 -17.54 -9.77 -6.87
CA GLY A 334 -18.60 -8.90 -7.40
C GLY A 334 -18.81 -7.61 -6.60
N GLY A 335 -17.81 -7.19 -5.80
CA GLY A 335 -17.86 -5.92 -5.10
C GLY A 335 -17.92 -4.74 -6.09
N GLY A 336 -19.01 -3.98 -6.03
CA GLY A 336 -19.22 -2.75 -6.80
C GLY A 336 -19.48 -1.55 -5.89
N GLY A 337 -18.96 -0.38 -6.25
CA GLY A 337 -19.44 0.93 -5.78
C GLY A 337 -19.34 1.29 -4.29
N GLY A 338 -18.68 0.51 -3.42
CA GLY A 338 -18.72 0.73 -1.96
C GLY A 338 -17.38 0.72 -1.21
N GLY A 339 -16.27 0.28 -1.83
CA GLY A 339 -14.95 0.24 -1.18
C GLY A 339 -14.05 1.36 -1.70
N TYR A 340 -13.87 2.43 -0.93
CA TYR A 340 -13.08 3.63 -1.30
C TYR A 340 -13.46 4.31 -2.62
N SER A 341 -14.54 3.88 -3.27
CA SER A 341 -14.97 4.30 -4.61
C SER A 341 -15.54 5.74 -4.67
N GLY A 342 -15.21 6.58 -3.69
CA GLY A 342 -15.63 7.97 -3.59
C GLY A 342 -14.67 8.89 -2.83
N ASP A 343 -13.64 8.34 -2.17
CA ASP A 343 -12.63 9.15 -1.50
C ASP A 343 -11.46 9.36 -2.45
N ASP A 344 -11.23 10.61 -2.85
CA ASP A 344 -9.99 11.00 -3.51
C ASP A 344 -8.85 10.76 -2.53
N LEU A 345 -7.98 9.79 -2.79
CA LEU A 345 -6.82 9.51 -1.93
C LEU A 345 -5.60 10.24 -2.46
N ALA A 346 -4.76 10.73 -1.56
CA ALA A 346 -3.46 11.30 -1.88
C ALA A 346 -2.36 10.63 -1.07
N PHE A 347 -1.16 10.62 -1.64
CA PHE A 347 0.03 10.09 -0.99
C PHE A 347 1.07 11.20 -0.76
N SER A 348 1.80 11.06 0.35
CA SER A 348 3.00 11.83 0.68
C SER A 348 4.08 10.88 1.16
N LEU A 349 5.32 11.11 0.74
CA LEU A 349 6.51 10.33 1.05
C LEU A 349 7.51 11.23 1.78
N SER A 350 7.63 11.03 3.09
CA SER A 350 8.62 11.72 3.90
C SER A 350 9.76 10.79 4.27
N ARG A 351 10.96 11.37 4.50
CA ARG A 351 12.13 10.58 4.91
C ARG A 351 11.88 9.77 6.18
N ARG A 352 11.27 10.37 7.21
CA ARG A 352 11.10 9.76 8.56
C ARG A 352 9.76 9.07 8.78
N LYS A 353 8.68 9.63 8.23
CA LYS A 353 7.32 9.07 8.37
C LYS A 353 7.02 8.02 7.30
N GLY A 354 7.88 7.92 6.28
CA GLY A 354 7.67 7.05 5.14
C GLY A 354 6.48 7.48 4.27
N LEU A 355 5.90 6.52 3.56
CA LEU A 355 4.73 6.75 2.71
C LEU A 355 3.44 6.76 3.54
N VAL A 356 2.68 7.84 3.43
CA VAL A 356 1.36 8.02 4.03
C VAL A 356 0.33 8.23 2.94
N ILE A 357 -0.71 7.41 2.94
CA ILE A 357 -1.91 7.55 2.11
C ILE A 357 -3.06 8.03 3.01
N LYS A 358 -3.76 9.07 2.57
CA LYS A 358 -4.89 9.67 3.29
C LYS A 358 -5.91 10.25 2.30
N PRO A 359 -7.17 10.48 2.72
CA PRO A 359 -8.09 11.28 1.93
C PRO A 359 -7.47 12.63 1.59
N TYR A 360 -7.59 13.01 0.32
CA TYR A 360 -7.16 14.29 -0.21
C TYR A 360 -8.14 15.35 0.27
N SER A 361 -7.60 16.44 0.78
CA SER A 361 -8.37 17.62 1.17
C SER A 361 -7.68 18.83 0.59
N LEU A 362 -8.44 19.68 -0.08
CA LEU A 362 -7.91 20.92 -0.61
C LEU A 362 -7.45 21.79 0.56
N PRO A 363 -6.27 22.44 0.45
CA PRO A 363 -5.88 23.44 1.45
C PRO A 363 -6.95 24.54 1.52
N PRO A 364 -7.22 25.10 2.70
CA PRO A 364 -8.10 26.25 2.82
C PRO A 364 -7.64 27.35 1.87
N ILE A 365 -8.58 27.93 1.13
CA ILE A 365 -8.31 29.15 0.37
C ILE A 365 -8.14 30.24 1.41
N GLU A 366 -6.94 30.83 1.49
CA GLU A 366 -6.77 32.08 2.22
C GLU A 366 -7.56 33.13 1.44
N ASP A 367 -8.63 33.66 2.04
CA ASP A 367 -9.38 34.77 1.46
C ASP A 367 -8.39 35.92 1.22
N ASP A 368 -8.25 36.35 -0.03
CA ASP A 368 -7.50 37.55 -0.38
C ASP A 368 -8.10 38.74 0.39
N GLU A 369 -7.41 39.21 1.43
CA GLU A 369 -7.66 40.51 2.06
C GLU A 369 -7.38 41.60 1.02
N GLY A 370 -8.42 42.03 0.31
CA GLY A 370 -8.31 43.06 -0.71
C GLY A 370 -9.65 43.67 -1.11
N GLY A 371 -10.38 44.28 -0.17
CA GLY A 371 -11.65 44.91 -0.47
C GLY A 371 -12.29 45.79 0.61
N GLU A 372 -11.53 46.46 1.47
CA GLU A 372 -12.08 47.62 2.20
C GLU A 372 -12.29 48.78 1.21
N SER A 373 -13.54 49.04 0.83
CA SER A 373 -13.99 50.40 0.54
C SER A 373 -15.20 50.72 1.42
N LYS A 374 -14.96 51.61 2.39
CA LYS A 374 -15.97 52.29 3.19
C LYS A 374 -16.99 52.98 2.28
N GLY A 375 -18.27 52.95 2.66
CA GLY A 375 -19.24 53.86 2.07
C GLY A 375 -20.68 53.71 2.57
N GLY A 376 -20.99 54.32 3.71
CA GLY A 376 -22.30 54.92 3.95
C GLY A 376 -23.35 54.05 4.63
N GLY A 377 -23.44 54.18 5.96
CA GLY A 377 -24.66 53.87 6.68
C GLY A 377 -25.74 54.91 6.38
N ILE A 378 -26.97 54.45 6.20
CA ILE A 378 -28.18 55.20 6.55
C ILE A 378 -29.13 54.16 7.19
N GLU A 379 -29.33 54.28 8.50
CA GLU A 379 -30.52 53.77 9.17
C GLU A 379 -31.73 54.59 8.72
N VAL A 380 -32.83 53.94 8.33
CA VAL A 380 -34.17 54.52 8.49
C VAL A 380 -35.12 53.48 9.05
N ASP A 381 -35.77 53.93 10.11
CA ASP A 381 -36.75 53.36 11.02
C ASP A 381 -38.03 52.81 10.33
N GLY A 382 -38.76 51.96 11.05
CA GLY A 382 -39.84 51.14 10.51
C GLY A 382 -41.23 51.77 10.33
N LYS A 383 -42.21 50.85 10.26
CA LYS A 383 -43.69 50.97 10.10
C LYS A 383 -44.26 51.01 8.66
N GLY A 384 -44.88 49.87 8.31
CA GLY A 384 -46.29 49.83 7.89
C GLY A 384 -46.57 49.84 6.37
N GLY A 385 -47.44 48.93 5.93
CA GLY A 385 -48.22 49.13 4.70
C GLY A 385 -48.35 47.91 3.78
N LYS A 386 -49.59 47.59 3.41
CA LYS A 386 -50.06 46.44 2.63
C LYS A 386 -49.60 46.39 1.16
N ALA A 387 -49.48 45.15 0.66
CA ALA A 387 -49.90 44.56 -0.63
C ALA A 387 -49.86 45.40 -1.93
N THR A 388 -49.22 44.84 -2.97
CA THR A 388 -49.90 44.48 -4.25
C THR A 388 -49.07 43.49 -5.09
N LYS A 389 -49.83 42.71 -5.87
CA LYS A 389 -49.51 41.64 -6.82
C LYS A 389 -49.08 42.22 -8.19
N VAL A 390 -48.75 41.31 -9.13
CA VAL A 390 -48.72 41.42 -10.62
C VAL A 390 -47.30 41.58 -11.20
N ASP A 391 -46.84 40.88 -12.24
CA ASP A 391 -47.19 39.61 -12.91
C ASP A 391 -45.98 39.18 -13.77
N ILE A 392 -46.00 37.91 -14.16
CA ILE A 392 -45.13 37.18 -15.08
C ILE A 392 -45.21 37.73 -16.51
N GLU A 393 -44.13 37.63 -17.29
CA GLU A 393 -44.23 37.25 -18.71
C GLU A 393 -43.01 36.43 -19.17
N PHE A 394 -43.30 35.49 -20.08
CA PHE A 394 -42.50 34.34 -20.51
C PHE A 394 -41.35 34.67 -21.47
#